data_AF-A0AAU8SDS7-F1
#
_entry.id   AF-A0AAU8SDS7-F1
#
_cell.length_a   1.000
_cell.length_b   1.000
_cell.length_c   1.000
_cell.angle_alpha   90.00
_cell.angle_beta   90.00
_cell.angle_gamma   90.00
#
_symmetry.space_group_name_H-M   'P 1'
#
loop_
_entity.id
_entity.type
_entity.pdbx_description
1 polymer ?
#
loop_
_entity_poly.entity_id
_entity_poly.type
_entity_poly.pdbx_seq_one_letter_code
_entity_poly.pdbx_strand_id
1 'polypeptide(L)' 'METLHSIKSDLVRTADHLEKLSQAMSGHARFMEARATLQSALDVTAHIRSINVVADELRSVAAKIDDDIDGAC' A
#
# COMPACT_ATOMS: atom_id res chain seq x y z
N MET A 1 25.68 -4.48 -2.64
CA MET A 1 24.89 -3.72 -1.66
C MET A 1 24.08 -2.58 -2.31
N GLU A 2 24.61 -1.82 -3.27
CA GLU A 2 23.89 -0.72 -3.95
C GLU A 2 22.51 -1.13 -4.52
N THR A 3 22.40 -2.32 -5.10
CA THR A 3 21.15 -2.86 -5.64
C THR A 3 20.11 -3.24 -4.57
N LEU A 4 20.54 -3.70 -3.39
CA LEU A 4 19.65 -4.03 -2.28
C LEU A 4 19.09 -2.74 -1.64
N HIS A 5 19.92 -1.71 -1.49
CA HIS A 5 19.47 -0.39 -1.06
C HIS A 5 18.47 0.24 -2.03
N SER A 6 18.69 0.13 -3.35
CA SER A 6 17.73 0.63 -4.34
C SER A 6 16.41 -0.13 -4.29
N ILE A 7 16.45 -1.47 -4.18
CA ILE A 7 15.25 -2.30 -4.04
C ILE A 7 14.48 -1.92 -2.77
N LYS A 8 15.16 -1.79 -1.61
CA LYS A 8 14.52 -1.32 -0.36
C LYS A 8 13.81 0.02 -0.57
N SER A 9 14.51 1.01 -1.15
CA SER A 9 13.94 2.34 -1.39
C SER A 9 12.69 2.27 -2.28
N ASP A 10 12.72 1.46 -3.34
CA ASP A 10 11.59 1.33 -4.27
C ASP A 10 10.39 0.61 -3.64
N LEU A 11 10.63 -0.39 -2.79
CA LEU A 11 9.56 -1.05 -2.01
C LEU A 11 8.87 -0.06 -1.08
N VAL A 12 9.63 0.74 -0.32
CA VAL A 12 9.10 1.77 0.58
C VAL A 12 8.30 2.81 -0.20
N ARG A 13 8.87 3.34 -1.29
CA ARG A 13 8.19 4.33 -2.14
C ARG A 13 6.89 3.78 -2.74
N THR A 14 6.89 2.52 -3.14
CA THR A 14 5.69 1.87 -3.69
C THR A 14 4.61 1.69 -2.62
N ALA A 15 4.98 1.29 -1.40
CA ALA A 15 4.05 1.23 -0.27
C ALA A 15 3.41 2.60 0.03
N ASP A 16 4.19 3.68 0.00
CA ASP A 16 3.69 5.04 0.22
C ASP A 16 2.75 5.51 -0.89
N HIS A 17 3.01 5.11 -2.14
CA HIS A 17 2.09 5.38 -3.25
C HIS A 17 0.77 4.63 -3.11
N LEU A 18 0.82 3.36 -2.67
CA LEU A 18 -0.37 2.56 -2.40
C LEU A 18 -1.20 3.16 -1.25
N GLU A 19 -0.56 3.64 -0.20
CA GLU A 19 -1.26 4.31 0.90
C GLU A 19 -1.95 5.61 0.44
N LYS A 20 -1.29 6.43 -0.37
CA LYS A 20 -1.91 7.62 -0.97
C LYS A 20 -3.10 7.26 -1.85
N LEU A 21 -3.00 6.19 -2.63
CA LEU A 21 -4.09 5.68 -3.46
C LEU A 21 -5.28 5.23 -2.61
N SER A 22 -5.02 4.47 -1.54
CA SER A 22 -6.02 4.02 -0.56
C SER A 22 -6.76 5.20 0.10
N GLN A 23 -6.03 6.25 0.48
CA GLN A 23 -6.62 7.48 1.03
C GLN A 23 -7.53 8.19 0.01
N ALA A 24 -7.09 8.32 -1.24
CA ALA A 24 -7.90 8.93 -2.31
C ALA A 24 -9.17 8.11 -2.58
N MET A 25 -9.05 6.77 -2.65
CA MET A 25 -10.19 5.86 -2.84
C MET A 25 -11.17 5.92 -1.67
N SER A 26 -10.69 6.12 -0.43
CA SER A 26 -11.54 6.26 0.76
C SER A 26 -12.46 7.48 0.65
N GLY A 27 -11.99 8.59 0.06
CA GLY A 27 -12.83 9.75 -0.24
C GLY A 27 -13.92 9.42 -1.25
N HIS A 28 -13.60 8.64 -2.27
CA HIS A 28 -14.55 8.19 -3.28
C HIS A 28 -15.61 7.24 -2.71
N ALA A 29 -15.19 6.27 -1.87
CA ALA A 29 -16.10 5.35 -1.19
C ALA A 29 -17.13 6.10 -0.33
N ARG A 30 -16.69 7.07 0.49
CA ARG A 30 -17.60 7.89 1.30
C ARG A 30 -18.57 8.72 0.46
N PHE A 31 -18.10 9.28 -0.66
CA PHE A 31 -18.95 10.02 -1.58
C PHE A 31 -20.01 9.10 -2.23
N MET A 32 -19.63 7.89 -2.63
CA MET A 32 -20.55 6.89 -3.17
C MET A 32 -21.58 6.47 -2.11
N GLU A 33 -21.16 6.16 -0.89
CA GLU A 33 -22.06 5.82 0.23
C GLU A 33 -23.10 6.93 0.48
N ALA A 34 -22.68 8.20 0.46
CA ALA A 34 -23.57 9.33 0.69
C ALA A 34 -24.56 9.60 -0.46
N ARG A 35 -24.30 9.09 -1.68
CA ARG A 35 -25.10 9.40 -2.89
C ARG A 35 -25.82 8.21 -3.49
N ALA A 36 -25.45 6.97 -3.15
CA ALA A 36 -25.93 5.80 -3.88
C ALA A 36 -27.23 5.21 -3.30
N THR A 37 -28.32 5.41 -4.04
CA THR A 37 -29.38 4.42 -4.25
C THR A 37 -28.78 3.22 -4.99
N LEU A 38 -28.73 2.04 -4.33
CA LEU A 38 -28.59 0.68 -4.90
C LEU A 38 -28.01 0.61 -6.33
N GLN A 39 -26.73 0.94 -6.53
CA GLN A 39 -26.05 0.69 -7.80
C GLN A 39 -24.83 -0.21 -7.58
N SER A 40 -25.07 -1.51 -7.78
CA SER A 40 -24.13 -2.53 -8.25
C SER A 40 -22.66 -2.42 -7.80
N ALA A 41 -22.35 -3.11 -6.70
CA ALA A 41 -21.36 -4.20 -6.64
C ALA A 41 -19.90 -3.93 -7.03
N LEU A 42 -19.36 -2.74 -6.78
CA LEU A 42 -17.92 -2.60 -6.53
C LEU A 42 -17.72 -2.34 -5.04
N ASP A 43 -17.22 -3.36 -4.34
CA ASP A 43 -16.79 -3.21 -2.95
C ASP A 43 -15.45 -2.46 -2.91
N VAL A 44 -15.53 -1.14 -3.15
CA VAL A 44 -14.39 -0.23 -3.09
C VAL A 44 -13.70 -0.32 -1.74
N THR A 45 -14.45 -0.58 -0.67
CA THR A 45 -13.93 -0.79 0.68
C THR A 45 -13.07 -2.05 0.77
N ALA A 46 -13.46 -3.17 0.15
CA ALA A 46 -12.62 -4.35 0.05
C ALA A 46 -11.33 -4.06 -0.75
N HIS A 47 -11.39 -3.31 -1.84
CA HIS A 47 -10.19 -2.94 -2.61
C HIS A 47 -9.23 -2.04 -1.81
N ILE A 48 -9.76 -1.06 -1.07
CA ILE A 48 -8.98 -0.24 -0.13
C ILE A 48 -8.24 -1.12 0.90
N ARG A 49 -8.93 -2.11 1.47
CA ARG A 49 -8.30 -3.05 2.42
C ARG A 49 -7.18 -3.85 1.76
N SER A 50 -7.41 -4.41 0.57
CA SER A 50 -6.36 -5.15 -0.16
C SER A 50 -5.14 -4.28 -0.47
N ILE A 51 -5.34 -3.02 -0.85
CA ILE A 51 -4.23 -2.08 -1.09
C ILE A 51 -3.41 -1.85 0.18
N ASN A 52 -4.07 -1.65 1.33
CA ASN A 52 -3.37 -1.48 2.61
C ASN A 52 -2.55 -2.71 2.98
N VAL A 53 -3.10 -3.92 2.80
CA VAL A 53 -2.37 -5.17 3.07
C VAL A 53 -1.11 -5.27 2.20
N VAL A 54 -1.22 -4.98 0.90
CA VAL A 54 -0.04 -5.00 0.01
C VAL A 54 0.99 -3.95 0.42
N ALA A 55 0.57 -2.75 0.81
CA ALA A 55 1.49 -1.72 1.30
C ALA A 55 2.26 -2.18 2.56
N ASP A 56 1.58 -2.85 3.49
CA ASP A 56 2.20 -3.40 4.69
C ASP A 56 3.17 -4.55 4.39
N GLU A 57 2.82 -5.42 3.43
CA GLU A 57 3.72 -6.49 2.95
C GLU A 57 5.01 -5.92 2.34
N LEU A 58 4.89 -4.89 1.50
CA LEU A 58 6.06 -4.21 0.90
C LEU A 58 6.97 -3.62 1.97
N ARG A 59 6.39 -3.00 3.02
CA ARG A 59 7.16 -2.47 4.16
C ARG A 59 7.83 -3.58 4.97
N SER A 60 7.15 -4.71 5.17
CA SER A 60 7.73 -5.87 5.85
C SER A 60 8.92 -6.44 5.10
N VAL A 61 8.84 -6.55 3.77
CA VAL A 61 9.97 -7.00 2.94
C VAL A 61 11.11 -5.99 2.98
N ALA A 62 10.81 -4.69 2.89
CA ALA A 62 11.83 -3.65 2.98
C ALA A 62 12.56 -3.66 4.34
N ALA A 63 11.86 -3.93 5.44
CA ALA A 63 12.46 -4.06 6.77
C ALA A 63 13.41 -5.26 6.87
N LYS A 64 13.02 -6.42 6.32
CA LYS A 64 13.90 -7.61 6.28
C LYS A 64 15.18 -7.35 5.49
N ILE A 65 15.08 -6.63 4.38
CA ILE A 65 16.25 -6.22 3.59
C ILE A 65 17.16 -5.30 4.42
N ASP A 66 16.60 -4.44 5.26
CA ASP A 66 17.38 -3.58 6.15
C ASP A 66 18.15 -4.40 7.20
N ASP A 67 17.47 -5.35 7.85
CA ASP A 67 18.09 -6.27 8.81
C ASP A 67 19.22 -7.08 8.16
N ASP A 68 19.04 -7.54 6.92
CA ASP A 68 20.06 -8.27 6.15
C ASP A 68 21.25 -7.38 5.75
N ILE A 69 21.03 -6.09 5.49
CA ILE A 69 22.08 -5.12 5.19
C ILE A 69 22.89 -4.82 6.47
N ASP A 70 22.21 -4.58 7.59
CA ASP A 70 22.83 -4.22 8.86
C ASP A 70 23.55 -5.41 9.52
N GLY A 71 23.05 -6.64 9.34
CA GLY A 71 23.69 -7.86 9.83
C GLY A 71 24.88 -8.35 9.00
N ALA A 72 25.13 -7.76 7.82
CA ALA A 72 26.25 -8.08 6.94
C ALA A 72 27.49 -7.20 7.18
N CYS A 73 27.42 -6.23 8.10
CA CYS A 73 28.52 -5.39 8.58
C CYS A 73 29.10 -5.91 9.91
#